data_AF-A9Y240-F1
#
_entry.id   AF-A9Y240-F1
#
_cell.length_a   1.000
_cell.length_b   1.000
_cell.length_c   1.000
_cell.angle_alpha   90.00
_cell.angle_beta   90.00
_cell.angle_gamma   90.00
#
_symmetry.space_group_name_H-M   'P 1'
#
loop_
_entity.id
_entity.type
_entity.pdbx_description
1 polymer ?
#
loop_
_entity_poly.entity_id
_entity_poly.type
_entity_poly.pdbx_seq_one_letter_code
_entity_poly.pdbx_strand_id
1 'polypeptide(L)'
;YLSKEVFDQLKTRKTSFDSSLLDVIQSGVENPDSGVGIYAPDAEAYTVFADLFDPIIEDYHGGFKKTDKHPPKDFGDVDTLGNLDPANEFIVSTRVRCGRSLEGYPFNPCLTEAQYKEMEEKVSSTLSGLEGELKGTFYPLTGMSKEVQQKLIDDHFLFKEGDRFLQAANACRFWPTGR
;
A
#
# COMPACT_ATOMS: atom_id res chain seq x y z
N TYR A 1 -10.70 11.28 15.43
CA TYR A 1 -11.59 10.58 14.47
C TYR A 1 -12.29 9.38 15.10
N LEU A 2 -11.57 8.47 15.75
CA LEU A 2 -12.20 7.38 16.53
C LEU A 2 -12.71 7.89 17.88
N SER A 3 -13.79 8.69 17.89
CA SER A 3 -14.47 9.06 19.14
C SER A 3 -15.17 7.85 19.73
N LYS A 4 -15.64 7.96 20.98
CA LYS A 4 -16.42 6.90 21.62
C LYS A 4 -17.68 6.56 20.81
N GLU A 5 -18.37 7.57 20.30
CA GLU A 5 -19.58 7.42 19.49
C GLU A 5 -19.29 6.65 18.20
N VAL A 6 -18.24 7.03 17.46
CA VAL A 6 -17.82 6.33 16.24
C VAL A 6 -17.39 4.89 16.55
N PHE A 7 -16.62 4.69 17.63
CA PHE A 7 -16.22 3.35 18.06
C PHE A 7 -17.43 2.47 18.39
N ASP A 8 -18.39 2.98 19.18
CA ASP A 8 -19.58 2.23 19.57
C ASP A 8 -20.47 1.86 18.38
N GLN A 9 -20.52 2.70 17.35
CA GLN A 9 -21.22 2.43 16.08
C GLN A 9 -20.53 1.36 15.24
N LEU A 10 -19.20 1.37 15.18
CA LEU A 10 -18.44 0.55 14.24
C LEU A 10 -17.93 -0.78 14.82
N LYS A 11 -17.77 -0.91 16.13
CA LYS A 11 -17.08 -2.06 16.77
C LYS A 11 -17.72 -3.43 16.52
N THR A 12 -19.00 -3.50 16.16
CA THR A 12 -19.71 -4.75 15.86
C THR A 12 -19.91 -5.00 14.37
N ARG A 13 -19.48 -4.05 13.52
CA ARG A 13 -19.58 -4.16 12.06
C ARG A 13 -18.51 -5.10 11.53
N LYS A 14 -18.84 -5.78 10.43
CA LYS A 14 -17.92 -6.64 9.70
C LYS A 14 -18.13 -6.48 8.19
N THR A 15 -17.07 -6.70 7.41
CA THR A 15 -17.14 -6.82 5.95
C THR A 15 -17.55 -8.23 5.53
N SER A 16 -17.79 -8.44 4.24
CA SER A 16 -17.99 -9.77 3.63
C SER A 16 -16.78 -10.70 3.75
N PHE A 17 -15.59 -10.17 4.04
CA PHE A 17 -14.38 -10.93 4.37
C PHE A 17 -14.25 -11.26 5.86
N ASP A 18 -15.28 -10.99 6.67
CA ASP A 18 -15.29 -11.08 8.13
C ASP A 18 -14.31 -10.11 8.84
N SER A 19 -13.76 -9.14 8.10
CA SER A 19 -12.87 -8.11 8.64
C SER A 19 -13.63 -7.18 9.60
N SER A 20 -13.01 -6.89 10.73
CA SER A 20 -13.59 -6.11 11.83
C SER A 20 -12.93 -4.74 12.01
N LEU A 21 -13.46 -3.92 12.92
CA LEU A 21 -12.82 -2.66 13.29
C LEU A 21 -11.41 -2.89 13.87
N LEU A 22 -11.15 -4.03 14.53
CA LEU A 22 -9.82 -4.34 15.05
C LEU A 22 -8.81 -4.45 13.90
N ASP A 23 -9.13 -5.15 12.83
CA ASP A 23 -8.26 -5.29 11.66
C ASP A 23 -7.93 -3.94 11.01
N VAL A 24 -8.83 -2.97 11.14
CA VAL A 24 -8.64 -1.60 10.64
C VAL A 24 -7.69 -0.79 11.53
N ILE A 25 -7.82 -0.88 12.85
CA ILE A 25 -7.15 0.04 13.80
C ILE A 25 -5.96 -0.57 14.53
N GLN A 26 -5.73 -1.89 14.43
CA GLN A 26 -4.74 -2.62 15.24
C GLN A 26 -3.35 -1.98 15.16
N SER A 27 -2.91 -1.62 13.96
CA SER A 27 -1.61 -1.01 13.74
C SER A 27 -1.41 0.29 14.53
N GLY A 28 -2.38 1.19 14.51
CA GLY A 28 -2.32 2.46 15.25
C GLY A 28 -2.48 2.29 16.75
N VAL A 29 -3.19 1.26 17.21
CA VAL A 29 -3.31 0.92 18.63
C VAL A 29 -1.98 0.38 19.17
N GLU A 30 -1.33 -0.52 18.43
CA GLU A 30 -0.05 -1.12 18.84
C GLU A 30 1.14 -0.18 18.65
N ASN A 31 1.07 0.74 17.66
CA ASN A 31 2.11 1.70 17.35
C ASN A 31 1.57 3.14 17.55
N PRO A 32 1.60 3.66 18.80
CA PRO A 32 1.00 4.95 19.13
C PRO A 32 1.72 6.15 18.50
N ASP A 33 2.89 5.93 17.92
CA ASP A 33 3.65 6.90 17.11
C ASP A 33 3.22 6.95 15.64
N SER A 34 2.15 6.23 15.26
CA SER A 34 1.55 6.28 13.93
C SER A 34 0.99 7.67 13.62
N GLY A 35 1.33 8.21 12.43
CA GLY A 35 0.73 9.46 11.96
C GLY A 35 -0.74 9.33 11.56
N VAL A 36 -1.16 8.15 11.07
CA VAL A 36 -2.56 7.85 10.66
C VAL A 36 -3.13 6.67 11.46
N GLY A 37 -2.44 5.51 11.41
CA GLY A 37 -2.72 4.37 12.29
C GLY A 37 -3.85 3.42 11.85
N ILE A 38 -4.42 3.60 10.66
CA ILE A 38 -5.46 2.69 10.14
C ILE A 38 -5.14 2.15 8.74
N TYR A 39 -5.60 0.93 8.46
CA TYR A 39 -5.47 0.28 7.16
C TYR A 39 -6.81 -0.35 6.75
N ALA A 40 -7.09 -0.41 5.46
CA ALA A 40 -8.21 -1.21 4.95
C ALA A 40 -7.76 -2.67 4.76
N PRO A 41 -8.39 -3.66 5.40
CA PRO A 41 -8.10 -5.09 5.19
C PRO A 41 -8.64 -5.61 3.85
N ASP A 42 -9.73 -5.01 3.36
CA ASP A 42 -10.37 -5.28 2.08
C ASP A 42 -11.02 -3.99 1.54
N ALA A 43 -11.49 -4.00 0.29
CA ALA A 43 -12.06 -2.80 -0.34
C ALA A 43 -13.39 -2.36 0.30
N GLU A 44 -14.19 -3.30 0.82
CA GLU A 44 -15.48 -3.02 1.44
C GLU A 44 -15.30 -2.28 2.78
N ALA A 45 -14.17 -2.48 3.46
CA ALA A 45 -13.83 -1.81 4.72
C ALA A 45 -13.92 -0.28 4.63
N TYR A 46 -13.57 0.33 3.49
CA TYR A 46 -13.75 1.77 3.29
C TYR A 46 -15.21 2.21 3.42
N THR A 47 -16.16 1.36 3.01
CA THR A 47 -17.61 1.64 3.12
C THR A 47 -18.15 1.25 4.48
N VAL A 48 -17.81 0.06 4.99
CA VAL A 48 -18.35 -0.46 6.26
C VAL A 48 -17.89 0.37 7.45
N PHE A 49 -16.67 0.90 7.40
CA PHE A 49 -16.06 1.74 8.43
C PHE A 49 -15.91 3.20 7.97
N ALA A 50 -16.76 3.67 7.05
CA ALA A 50 -16.69 5.00 6.44
C ALA A 50 -16.70 6.14 7.48
N ASP A 51 -17.44 6.00 8.58
CA ASP A 51 -17.49 7.03 9.63
C ASP A 51 -16.15 7.22 10.37
N LEU A 52 -15.21 6.27 10.22
CA LEU A 52 -13.81 6.44 10.61
C LEU A 52 -12.92 6.86 9.43
N PHE A 53 -13.05 6.20 8.28
CA PHE A 53 -12.20 6.45 7.11
C PHE A 53 -12.42 7.84 6.50
N ASP A 54 -13.67 8.24 6.25
CA ASP A 54 -14.01 9.49 5.57
C ASP A 54 -13.35 10.72 6.23
N PRO A 55 -13.50 10.98 7.54
CA PRO A 55 -12.89 12.16 8.14
C PRO A 55 -11.35 12.09 8.21
N ILE A 56 -10.77 10.88 8.27
CA ILE A 56 -9.31 10.69 8.20
C ILE A 56 -8.79 10.99 6.80
N ILE A 57 -9.48 10.51 5.76
CA ILE A 57 -9.15 10.77 4.35
C ILE A 57 -9.27 12.27 4.07
N GLU A 58 -10.35 12.91 4.51
CA GLU A 58 -10.56 14.35 4.35
C GLU A 58 -9.43 15.17 4.98
N ASP A 59 -9.05 14.86 6.22
CA ASP A 59 -7.95 15.55 6.92
C ASP A 59 -6.60 15.30 6.23
N TYR A 60 -6.23 14.04 6.01
CA TYR A 60 -4.92 13.67 5.46
C TYR A 60 -4.70 14.23 4.04
N HIS A 61 -5.76 14.31 3.23
CA HIS A 61 -5.68 14.83 1.86
C HIS A 61 -5.95 16.33 1.75
N GLY A 62 -6.15 17.05 2.86
CA GLY A 62 -6.37 18.50 2.85
C GLY A 62 -7.70 18.92 2.22
N GLY A 63 -8.73 18.06 2.32
CA GLY A 63 -10.06 18.26 1.77
C GLY A 63 -10.48 17.14 0.83
N PHE A 64 -11.52 16.39 1.23
CA PHE A 64 -12.20 15.37 0.42
C PHE A 64 -13.52 15.00 1.09
N LYS A 65 -14.59 15.76 0.79
CA LYS A 65 -15.89 15.57 1.44
C LYS A 65 -16.51 14.25 0.99
N LYS A 66 -17.46 13.73 1.77
CA LYS A 66 -18.25 12.53 1.40
C LYS A 66 -18.96 12.64 0.03
N THR A 67 -19.22 13.86 -0.44
CA THR A 67 -19.83 14.13 -1.76
C THR A 67 -18.84 14.20 -2.91
N ASP A 68 -17.56 14.33 -2.59
CA ASP A 68 -16.51 14.49 -3.58
C ASP A 68 -16.17 13.14 -4.20
N LYS A 69 -15.63 13.18 -5.42
CA LYS A 69 -15.19 11.98 -6.15
C LYS A 69 -13.79 12.22 -6.68
N HIS A 70 -12.93 11.23 -6.55
CA HIS A 70 -11.61 11.29 -7.19
C HIS A 70 -11.79 11.43 -8.70
N PRO A 71 -11.06 12.35 -9.36
CA PRO A 71 -11.22 12.59 -10.79
C PRO A 71 -10.78 11.37 -11.62
N PRO A 72 -11.17 11.29 -12.91
CA PRO A 72 -10.58 10.34 -13.83
C PRO A 72 -9.06 10.47 -13.89
N LYS A 73 -8.37 9.35 -14.13
CA LYS A 73 -6.91 9.33 -14.28
C LYS A 73 -6.48 10.21 -15.45
N ASP A 74 -5.64 11.19 -15.16
CA ASP A 74 -4.98 12.05 -16.13
C ASP A 74 -3.48 12.14 -15.81
N PHE A 75 -2.62 11.85 -16.79
CA PHE A 75 -1.17 12.00 -16.64
C PHE A 75 -0.68 13.41 -16.99
N GLY A 76 -1.57 14.24 -17.57
CA GLY A 76 -1.23 15.57 -18.04
C GLY A 76 -0.28 15.57 -19.24
N ASP A 77 0.25 16.74 -19.53
CA ASP A 77 1.27 16.95 -20.56
C ASP A 77 2.67 16.83 -19.94
N VAL A 78 3.32 15.69 -20.17
CA VAL A 78 4.65 15.40 -19.62
C VAL A 78 5.73 16.34 -20.17
N ASP A 79 5.52 16.95 -21.33
CA ASP A 79 6.48 17.88 -21.94
C ASP A 79 6.53 19.22 -21.19
N THR A 80 5.54 19.48 -20.32
CA THR A 80 5.55 20.64 -19.41
C THR A 80 6.44 20.45 -18.19
N LEU A 81 6.90 19.23 -17.94
CA LEU A 81 7.77 18.92 -16.80
C LEU A 81 9.21 19.34 -17.12
N GLY A 82 9.79 20.21 -16.30
CA GLY A 82 11.15 20.73 -16.46
C GLY A 82 12.18 20.04 -15.55
N ASN A 83 13.46 20.34 -15.78
CA ASN A 83 14.52 19.96 -14.86
C ASN A 83 14.36 20.71 -13.52
N LEU A 84 14.18 19.95 -12.44
CA LEU A 84 13.98 20.47 -11.09
C LEU A 84 15.24 21.10 -10.48
N ASP A 85 16.42 20.75 -10.99
CA ASP A 85 17.69 21.30 -10.54
C ASP A 85 18.66 21.49 -11.72
N PRO A 86 18.49 22.56 -12.51
CA PRO A 86 19.35 22.83 -13.67
C PRO A 86 20.83 23.00 -13.34
N ALA A 87 21.16 23.41 -12.11
CA ALA A 87 22.54 23.60 -11.65
C ALA A 87 23.18 22.31 -11.10
N ASN A 88 22.38 21.27 -10.82
CA ASN A 88 22.80 20.03 -10.17
C ASN A 88 23.48 20.25 -8.80
N GLU A 89 23.00 21.24 -8.03
CA GLU A 89 23.58 21.61 -6.73
C GLU A 89 22.85 20.96 -5.55
N PHE A 90 21.63 20.46 -5.76
CA PHE A 90 20.73 20.06 -4.67
C PHE A 90 20.17 18.64 -4.82
N ILE A 91 19.73 18.24 -6.01
CA ILE A 91 18.98 17.00 -6.20
C ILE A 91 19.91 15.83 -6.48
N VAL A 92 19.94 14.85 -5.56
CA VAL A 92 20.70 13.59 -5.73
C VAL A 92 19.98 12.64 -6.69
N SER A 93 18.67 12.48 -6.54
CA SER A 93 17.84 11.62 -7.39
C SER A 93 16.37 12.05 -7.36
N THR A 94 15.63 11.72 -8.41
CA THR A 94 14.18 11.95 -8.51
C THR A 94 13.48 10.62 -8.73
N ARG A 95 12.39 10.36 -8.00
CA ARG A 95 11.63 9.11 -8.07
C ARG A 95 10.14 9.36 -8.00
N VAL A 96 9.40 8.77 -8.94
CA VAL A 96 7.93 8.73 -8.95
C VAL A 96 7.47 7.28 -8.83
N ARG A 97 6.40 7.05 -8.06
CA ARG A 97 5.81 5.70 -7.88
C ARG A 97 4.30 5.78 -7.89
N CYS A 98 3.65 4.71 -8.36
CA CYS A 98 2.22 4.48 -8.24
C CYS A 98 1.94 3.14 -7.58
N GLY A 99 0.80 3.02 -6.89
CA GLY A 99 0.29 1.74 -6.38
C GLY A 99 -0.91 1.27 -7.19
N ARG A 100 -1.07 -0.04 -7.33
CA ARG A 100 -2.25 -0.70 -7.92
C ARG A 100 -2.59 -1.94 -7.10
N SER A 101 -3.87 -2.27 -7.06
CA SER A 101 -4.39 -3.52 -6.48
C SER A 101 -4.99 -4.35 -7.61
N LEU A 102 -4.78 -5.67 -7.58
CA LEU A 102 -5.32 -6.57 -8.58
C LEU A 102 -6.79 -6.86 -8.26
N GLU A 103 -7.66 -6.66 -9.25
CA GLU A 103 -9.07 -7.02 -9.13
C GLU A 103 -9.23 -8.51 -8.81
N GLY A 104 -10.16 -8.84 -7.92
CA GLY A 104 -10.39 -10.20 -7.43
C GLY A 104 -9.51 -10.62 -6.24
N TYR A 105 -8.54 -9.80 -5.83
CA TYR A 105 -7.72 -10.04 -4.65
C TYR A 105 -7.99 -8.98 -3.56
N PRO A 106 -8.18 -9.37 -2.29
CA PRO A 106 -8.30 -8.40 -1.20
C PRO A 106 -6.94 -7.80 -0.84
N PHE A 107 -6.88 -6.94 0.18
CA PHE A 107 -5.61 -6.42 0.67
C PHE A 107 -4.90 -7.43 1.60
N ASN A 108 -3.65 -7.12 1.96
CA ASN A 108 -2.75 -8.05 2.66
C ASN A 108 -3.35 -8.78 3.88
N PRO A 109 -4.16 -8.14 4.76
CA PRO A 109 -4.71 -8.81 5.95
C PRO A 109 -5.67 -9.96 5.61
N CYS A 110 -6.27 -9.94 4.42
CA CYS A 110 -7.22 -10.95 3.95
C CYS A 110 -6.61 -11.92 2.93
N LEU A 111 -5.38 -11.68 2.45
CA LEU A 111 -4.70 -12.58 1.51
C LEU A 111 -4.27 -13.88 2.18
N THR A 112 -4.48 -14.99 1.49
CA THR A 112 -3.92 -16.31 1.81
C THR A 112 -2.54 -16.51 1.19
N GLU A 113 -1.75 -17.47 1.67
CA GLU A 113 -0.44 -17.79 1.10
C GLU A 113 -0.54 -18.18 -0.39
N ALA A 114 -1.56 -18.94 -0.78
CA ALA A 114 -1.78 -19.33 -2.17
C ALA A 114 -2.03 -18.10 -3.06
N GLN A 115 -2.85 -17.15 -2.59
CA GLN A 115 -3.10 -15.92 -3.33
C GLN A 115 -1.84 -15.06 -3.51
N TYR A 116 -0.94 -15.01 -2.52
CA TYR A 116 0.36 -14.35 -2.71
C TYR A 116 1.17 -14.96 -3.86
N LYS A 117 1.22 -16.29 -3.97
CA LYS A 117 1.91 -16.98 -5.08
C LYS A 117 1.22 -16.74 -6.42
N GLU A 118 -0.11 -16.80 -6.47
CA GLU A 118 -0.87 -16.51 -7.68
C GLU A 118 -0.66 -15.08 -8.18
N MET A 119 -0.63 -14.11 -7.25
CA MET A 119 -0.38 -12.70 -7.59
C MET A 119 1.05 -12.49 -8.09
N GLU A 120 2.04 -13.10 -7.44
CA GLU A 120 3.45 -13.10 -7.87
C GLU A 120 3.58 -13.65 -9.30
N GLU A 121 2.98 -14.80 -9.59
CA GLU A 121 3.01 -15.41 -10.93
C GLU A 121 2.37 -14.50 -11.98
N LYS A 122 1.17 -13.96 -11.70
CA LYS A 122 0.47 -13.06 -12.61
C LYS A 122 1.28 -11.80 -12.92
N VAL A 123 1.84 -11.17 -11.88
CA VAL A 123 2.61 -9.93 -12.04
C VAL A 123 3.93 -10.20 -12.75
N SER A 124 4.71 -11.19 -12.30
CA SER A 124 6.00 -11.52 -12.92
C SER A 124 5.84 -11.93 -14.39
N SER A 125 4.83 -12.74 -14.71
CA SER A 125 4.50 -13.12 -16.09
C SER A 125 4.16 -11.89 -16.94
N THR A 126 3.32 -10.98 -16.43
CA THR A 126 2.96 -9.74 -17.15
C THR A 126 4.18 -8.85 -17.38
N LEU A 127 5.04 -8.67 -16.36
CA LEU A 127 6.25 -7.84 -16.46
C LEU A 127 7.29 -8.44 -17.41
N SER A 128 7.33 -9.77 -17.57
CA SER A 128 8.23 -10.44 -18.52
C SER A 128 7.94 -10.09 -19.99
N GLY A 129 6.73 -9.62 -20.29
CA GLY A 129 6.33 -9.15 -21.61
C GLY A 129 6.70 -7.70 -21.92
N LEU A 130 7.32 -6.97 -20.99
CA LEU A 130 7.80 -5.60 -21.25
C LEU A 130 9.05 -5.61 -22.13
N GLU A 131 9.10 -4.67 -23.07
CA GLU A 131 10.17 -4.52 -24.05
C GLU A 131 10.85 -3.14 -23.95
N GLY A 132 11.90 -2.93 -24.74
CA GLY A 132 12.62 -1.65 -24.79
C GLY A 132 13.28 -1.27 -23.46
N GLU A 133 13.13 -0.02 -23.05
CA GLU A 133 13.68 0.52 -21.79
C GLU A 133 13.12 -0.18 -20.55
N LEU A 134 11.89 -0.71 -20.63
CA LEU A 134 11.21 -1.34 -19.50
C LEU A 134 11.48 -2.85 -19.40
N LYS A 135 12.24 -3.44 -20.33
CA LYS A 135 12.60 -4.85 -20.28
C LYS A 135 13.47 -5.13 -19.05
N GLY A 136 13.09 -6.13 -18.27
CA GLY A 136 13.79 -6.45 -17.03
C GLY A 136 13.75 -7.93 -16.66
N THR A 137 14.16 -8.21 -15.43
CA THR A 137 14.10 -9.54 -14.82
C THR A 137 13.38 -9.43 -13.49
N PHE A 138 12.44 -10.34 -13.25
CA PHE A 138 11.78 -10.45 -11.95
C PHE A 138 12.66 -11.24 -10.98
N TYR A 139 12.96 -10.66 -9.82
CA TYR A 139 13.78 -11.29 -8.79
C TYR A 139 12.91 -11.59 -7.58
N PRO A 140 12.44 -12.84 -7.39
CA PRO A 140 11.64 -13.20 -6.23
C PRO A 140 12.45 -13.01 -4.95
N LEU A 141 11.80 -12.54 -3.89
CA LEU A 141 12.45 -12.41 -2.58
C LEU A 141 12.72 -13.79 -1.96
N THR A 142 11.87 -14.77 -2.26
CA THR A 142 12.08 -16.16 -1.86
C THR A 142 13.32 -16.72 -2.56
N GLY A 143 14.34 -17.08 -1.78
CA GLY A 143 15.62 -17.59 -2.30
C GLY A 143 16.66 -16.52 -2.62
N MET A 144 16.33 -15.23 -2.49
CA MET A 144 17.31 -14.14 -2.60
C MET A 144 18.30 -14.20 -1.43
N SER A 145 19.60 -14.07 -1.71
CA SER A 145 20.61 -14.03 -0.65
C SER A 145 20.46 -12.74 0.19
N LYS A 146 20.85 -12.80 1.46
CA LYS A 146 20.74 -11.63 2.35
C LYS A 146 21.66 -10.49 1.94
N GLU A 147 22.81 -10.80 1.34
CA GLU A 147 23.75 -9.82 0.81
C GLU A 147 23.13 -9.06 -0.38
N VAL A 148 22.48 -9.78 -1.31
CA VAL A 148 21.79 -9.16 -2.45
C VAL A 148 20.60 -8.33 -1.97
N GLN A 149 19.80 -8.89 -1.05
CA GLN A 149 18.64 -8.20 -0.49
C GLN A 149 19.07 -6.89 0.20
N GLN A 150 20.11 -6.92 1.04
CA GLN A 150 20.61 -5.74 1.74
C GLN A 150 21.16 -4.70 0.76
N LYS A 151 21.93 -5.12 -0.24
CA LYS A 151 22.45 -4.21 -1.27
C LYS A 151 21.33 -3.48 -2.01
N LEU A 152 20.26 -4.19 -2.39
CA LEU A 152 19.12 -3.56 -3.07
C LEU A 152 18.35 -2.58 -2.17
N ILE A 153 18.31 -2.83 -0.85
CA ILE A 153 17.75 -1.89 0.13
C ILE A 153 18.63 -0.66 0.25
N ASP A 154 19.95 -0.84 0.38
CA ASP A 154 20.93 0.24 0.52
C ASP A 154 20.97 1.14 -0.72
N ASP A 155 20.80 0.55 -1.91
CA ASP A 155 20.70 1.27 -3.19
C ASP A 155 19.31 1.89 -3.44
N HIS A 156 18.39 1.82 -2.47
CA HIS A 156 17.02 2.35 -2.55
C HIS A 156 16.12 1.71 -3.63
N PHE A 157 16.40 0.48 -4.05
CA PHE A 157 15.60 -0.27 -5.03
C PHE A 157 14.55 -1.19 -4.39
N LEU A 158 14.90 -1.88 -3.30
CA LEU A 158 14.03 -2.85 -2.63
C LEU A 158 13.38 -2.26 -1.38
N PHE A 159 12.15 -2.66 -1.11
CA PHE A 159 11.46 -2.31 0.13
C PHE A 159 12.17 -2.92 1.35
N LYS A 160 12.15 -2.21 2.48
CA LYS A 160 12.68 -2.74 3.73
C LYS A 160 11.84 -3.93 4.23
N GLU A 161 12.51 -4.91 4.83
CA GLU A 161 11.88 -5.98 5.57
C GLU A 161 11.48 -5.49 6.98
N GLY A 162 10.37 -6.00 7.51
CA GLY A 162 10.02 -5.81 8.93
C GLY A 162 9.50 -4.43 9.33
N ASP A 163 8.66 -3.78 8.51
CA ASP A 163 7.96 -2.56 8.94
C ASP A 163 6.94 -2.88 10.03
N ARG A 164 7.19 -2.40 11.26
CA ARG A 164 6.32 -2.67 12.44
C ARG A 164 4.85 -2.25 12.23
N PHE A 165 4.58 -1.20 11.46
CA PHE A 165 3.22 -0.73 11.21
C PHE A 165 2.49 -1.74 10.31
N LEU A 166 3.15 -2.23 9.27
CA LEU A 166 2.61 -3.27 8.39
C LEU A 166 2.48 -4.62 9.10
N GLN A 167 3.42 -4.96 9.98
CA GLN A 167 3.36 -6.18 10.78
C GLN A 167 2.13 -6.17 11.71
N ALA A 168 1.92 -5.08 12.46
CA ALA A 168 0.77 -4.92 13.35
C ALA A 168 -0.56 -4.82 12.58
N ALA A 169 -0.54 -4.47 11.30
CA ALA A 169 -1.71 -4.51 10.41
C ALA A 169 -1.96 -5.91 9.81
N ASN A 170 -1.23 -6.96 10.22
CA ASN A 170 -1.24 -8.30 9.59
C ASN A 170 -0.91 -8.28 8.07
N ALA A 171 -0.19 -7.25 7.60
CA ALA A 171 0.09 -7.07 6.18
C ALA A 171 1.35 -7.82 5.70
N CYS A 172 2.07 -8.48 6.60
CA CYS A 172 3.33 -9.19 6.32
C CYS A 172 3.22 -10.72 6.50
N ARG A 173 2.01 -11.28 6.56
CA ARG A 173 1.84 -12.74 6.69
C ARG A 173 2.51 -13.48 5.53
N PHE A 174 3.03 -14.67 5.87
CA PHE A 174 3.71 -15.60 4.94
C PHE A 174 5.00 -15.07 4.32
N TRP A 175 5.57 -13.99 4.85
CA TRP A 175 6.84 -13.46 4.33
C TRP A 175 7.95 -14.53 4.29
N PRO A 176 8.76 -14.63 3.21
CA PRO A 176 8.80 -13.77 2.01
C PRO A 176 7.99 -14.31 0.80
N THR A 177 7.07 -15.25 1.02
CA THR A 177 6.31 -15.89 -0.06
C THR A 177 5.49 -14.88 -0.88
N GLY A 178 5.65 -14.92 -2.21
CA GLY A 178 4.92 -14.06 -3.15
C GLY A 178 5.35 -12.59 -3.17
N ARG A 179 6.57 -12.28 -2.74
CA ARG A 179 7.14 -10.92 -2.67
C ARG A 179 8.35 -10.76 -3.59
#